data_AF-A0A7L6B4R3-F1
#
_entry.id   AF-A0A7L6B4R3-F1
#
_cell.length_a   1.000
_cell.length_b   1.000
_cell.length_c   1.000
_cell.angle_alpha   90.00
_cell.angle_beta   90.00
_cell.angle_gamma   90.00
#
_symmetry.space_group_name_H-M   'P 1'
#
loop_
_entity.id
_entity.type
_entity.pdbx_description
1 polymer ?
#
loop_
_entity_poly.entity_id
_entity_poly.type
_entity_poly.pdbx_seq_one_letter_code
_entity_poly.pdbx_strand_id
1 'polypeptide(L)'
;MTSAPANLLAVRTLLLAYLNVDKNVVRDADLEPAEVGIVGDPSHRGGYHCGSDRVVTNDYSVVESTRDRSGLTLYASALDVGTFSVRSGGATHTLRTFSTWLVAQCAANAADSRDIREVIYSADGRTVRRWDRLGRRTGGDSSHLYHTHISFFRDSTKAGRDQTPLFRRYLTAIGLIAPPKPEPEMEQTDKLVRDTGSSSRTVGDVLADLQNLRNWLISPANTTGLITQPAADSPLRQMLAMLQGWPALVAQVNALSGKDFTDEQQIITGVLAGLPPEKIAAAIPPQIARNVADELSRRLTA
;
A
#
# COMPACT_ATOMS: atom_id res chain seq x y z
N MET A 1 10.34 25.98 -2.88
CA MET A 1 10.87 26.38 -1.57
C MET A 1 10.83 25.16 -0.66
N THR A 2 11.83 24.99 0.21
CA THR A 2 11.82 23.93 1.22
C THR A 2 10.53 23.96 2.05
N SER A 3 9.94 22.80 2.34
CA SER A 3 8.70 22.69 3.12
C SER A 3 8.75 21.57 4.16
N ALA A 4 7.89 21.66 5.19
CA ALA A 4 7.71 20.60 6.17
C ALA A 4 6.84 19.47 5.57
N PRO A 5 7.28 18.20 5.60
CA PRO A 5 6.46 17.09 5.14
C PRO A 5 5.37 16.74 6.16
N ALA A 6 4.26 16.18 5.68
CA ALA A 6 3.09 15.86 6.51
C ALA A 6 3.40 14.92 7.70
N ASN A 7 4.30 13.97 7.52
CA ASN A 7 4.69 13.04 8.58
C ASN A 7 5.51 13.70 9.71
N LEU A 8 6.35 14.69 9.43
CA LEU A 8 7.03 15.47 10.48
C LEU A 8 6.08 16.50 11.13
N LEU A 9 5.15 17.07 10.35
CA LEU A 9 4.06 17.87 10.91
C LEU A 9 3.21 17.05 11.89
N ALA A 10 2.97 15.77 11.61
CA ALA A 10 2.26 14.87 12.53
C ALA A 10 3.03 14.67 13.86
N VAL A 11 4.37 14.51 13.80
CA VAL A 11 5.21 14.45 15.01
C VAL A 11 5.13 15.76 15.79
N ARG A 12 5.26 16.90 15.12
CA ARG A 12 5.16 18.23 15.73
C ARG A 12 3.81 18.42 16.43
N THR A 13 2.71 18.10 15.74
CA THR A 13 1.37 18.18 16.32
C THR A 13 1.23 17.25 17.52
N LEU A 14 1.77 16.04 17.46
CA LEU A 14 1.74 15.10 18.59
C LEU A 14 2.48 15.65 19.81
N LEU A 15 3.70 16.16 19.64
CA LEU A 15 4.49 16.70 20.75
C LEU A 15 3.81 17.93 21.37
N LEU A 16 3.38 18.89 20.54
CA LEU A 16 2.67 20.08 21.02
C LEU A 16 1.33 19.75 21.68
N ALA A 17 0.67 18.65 21.30
CA ALA A 17 -0.58 18.26 21.94
C ALA A 17 -0.41 17.87 23.42
N TYR A 18 0.76 17.33 23.79
CA TYR A 18 0.99 16.74 25.11
C TYR A 18 2.08 17.44 25.94
N LEU A 19 2.97 18.18 25.31
CA LEU A 19 4.09 18.88 25.98
C LEU A 19 3.91 20.40 26.02
N ASN A 20 2.95 20.96 25.28
CA ASN A 20 2.49 22.34 25.49
C ASN A 20 1.32 22.30 26.47
N VAL A 21 1.60 22.47 27.77
CA VAL A 21 0.59 22.27 28.82
C VAL A 21 -0.41 23.43 28.84
N ASP A 22 0.05 24.68 28.69
CA ASP A 22 -0.82 25.85 28.60
C ASP A 22 -0.69 26.58 27.26
N LYS A 23 -1.55 26.21 26.32
CA LYS A 23 -1.56 26.77 24.95
C LYS A 23 -1.88 28.26 24.86
N ASN A 24 -2.26 28.90 25.97
CA ASN A 24 -2.61 30.32 26.00
C ASN A 24 -1.49 31.20 26.55
N VAL A 25 -0.44 30.62 27.15
CA VAL A 25 0.61 31.38 27.83
C VAL A 25 1.97 30.76 27.54
N VAL A 26 2.90 31.57 27.01
CA VAL A 26 4.28 31.15 26.83
C VAL A 26 4.95 30.92 28.19
N ARG A 27 5.49 29.71 28.42
CA ARG A 27 6.18 29.35 29.68
C ARG A 27 7.44 28.54 29.43
N ASP A 28 8.47 28.77 30.22
CA ASP A 28 9.73 27.99 30.18
C ASP A 28 9.53 26.48 30.42
N ALA A 29 8.39 26.09 31.02
CA ALA A 29 8.05 24.70 31.29
C ALA A 29 7.25 24.02 30.17
N ASP A 30 6.80 24.77 29.16
CA ASP A 30 5.95 24.28 28.07
C ASP A 30 6.73 24.22 26.76
N LEU A 31 6.45 23.19 25.95
CA LEU A 31 7.03 23.10 24.60
C LEU A 31 6.25 24.01 23.65
N GLU A 32 6.84 25.14 23.25
CA GLU A 32 6.15 26.12 22.42
C GLU A 32 6.17 25.78 20.93
N PRO A 33 5.19 26.24 20.13
CA PRO A 33 5.16 25.98 18.69
C PRO A 33 6.42 26.45 17.95
N ALA A 34 7.07 27.51 18.44
CA ALA A 34 8.31 28.05 17.89
C ALA A 34 9.55 27.19 18.25
N GLU A 35 9.44 26.38 19.29
CA GLU A 35 10.50 25.49 19.78
C GLU A 35 10.45 24.10 19.13
N VAL A 36 9.46 23.85 18.26
CA VAL A 36 9.35 22.62 17.47
C VAL A 36 9.53 22.95 15.98
N GLY A 37 10.80 23.08 15.58
CA GLY A 37 11.22 23.51 14.24
C GLY A 37 11.37 22.34 13.27
N ILE A 38 11.02 22.54 12.00
CA ILE A 38 11.19 21.53 10.93
C ILE A 38 11.98 22.12 9.75
N VAL A 39 11.60 23.31 9.31
CA VAL A 39 12.23 23.97 8.16
C VAL A 39 13.19 25.03 8.68
N GLY A 40 14.45 24.97 8.26
CA GLY A 40 15.44 25.98 8.61
C GLY A 40 15.07 27.34 8.02
N ASP A 41 15.49 28.42 8.65
CA ASP A 41 15.22 29.78 8.19
C ASP A 41 15.79 30.08 6.78
N PRO A 42 15.47 31.23 6.16
CA PRO A 42 15.97 31.57 4.82
C PRO A 42 17.48 31.69 4.69
N SER A 43 18.23 31.85 5.78
CA SER A 43 19.70 31.90 5.81
C SER A 43 20.33 30.51 6.00
N HIS A 44 19.57 29.54 6.51
CA HIS A 44 20.02 28.17 6.68
C HIS A 44 20.39 27.56 5.31
N ARG A 45 21.63 27.07 5.19
CA ARG A 45 22.16 26.44 3.98
C ARG A 45 22.70 25.08 4.34
N GLY A 46 22.18 24.06 3.66
CA GLY A 46 22.56 22.68 3.92
C GLY A 46 21.88 22.00 5.09
N GLY A 47 22.22 20.73 5.30
CA GLY A 47 21.69 19.89 6.37
C GLY A 47 20.23 19.44 6.18
N TYR A 48 19.72 18.73 7.18
CA TYR A 48 18.41 18.10 7.12
C TYR A 48 17.23 19.08 7.25
N HIS A 49 17.46 20.31 7.73
CA HIS A 49 16.45 21.38 7.69
C HIS A 49 16.20 21.98 6.30
N CYS A 50 17.03 21.60 5.31
CA CYS A 50 16.95 22.05 3.93
C CYS A 50 16.42 20.95 3.00
N GLY A 51 15.56 21.35 2.07
CA GLY A 51 15.20 20.57 0.89
C GLY A 51 16.19 20.76 -0.25
N SER A 52 15.90 20.14 -1.39
CA SER A 52 16.74 20.12 -2.59
C SER A 52 17.09 21.51 -3.15
N ASP A 53 16.30 22.53 -2.81
CA ASP A 53 16.52 23.92 -3.22
C ASP A 53 17.56 24.67 -2.39
N ARG A 54 17.98 24.12 -1.23
CA ARG A 54 18.89 24.79 -0.29
C ARG A 54 20.07 23.95 0.18
N VAL A 55 20.07 22.65 -0.09
CA VAL A 55 21.26 21.82 0.12
C VAL A 55 22.37 22.24 -0.84
N VAL A 56 23.61 22.23 -0.35
CA VAL A 56 24.78 22.63 -1.14
C VAL A 56 25.42 21.41 -1.82
N THR A 57 26.32 21.64 -2.78
CA THR A 57 27.12 20.57 -3.38
C THR A 57 27.90 19.82 -2.29
N ASN A 58 27.86 18.48 -2.34
CA ASN A 58 28.47 17.59 -1.36
C ASN A 58 27.94 17.73 0.08
N ASP A 59 26.71 18.24 0.24
CA ASP A 59 26.07 18.27 1.55
C ASP A 59 25.99 16.85 2.14
N TYR A 60 26.46 16.72 3.37
CA TYR A 60 26.54 15.43 4.05
C TYR A 60 25.17 14.76 4.22
N SER A 61 24.14 15.58 4.40
CA SER A 61 22.74 15.14 4.52
C SER A 61 22.19 14.57 3.21
N VAL A 62 23.00 14.50 2.15
CA VAL A 62 22.68 13.93 0.84
C VAL A 62 23.69 12.85 0.45
N VAL A 63 24.99 13.09 0.65
CA VAL A 63 26.02 12.25 0.03
C VAL A 63 26.46 11.05 0.87
N GLU A 64 26.34 11.11 2.20
CA GLU A 64 26.86 10.07 3.10
C GLU A 64 26.03 8.78 3.14
N SER A 65 24.78 8.81 2.65
CA SER A 65 23.86 7.67 2.63
C SER A 65 23.09 7.59 1.32
N THR A 66 22.89 6.37 0.80
CA THR A 66 22.01 6.14 -0.34
C THR A 66 20.56 6.49 -0.02
N ARG A 67 20.10 6.23 1.21
CA ARG A 67 18.75 6.61 1.69
C ARG A 67 18.52 8.12 1.61
N ASP A 68 19.55 8.90 1.91
CA ASP A 68 19.46 10.35 1.87
C ASP A 68 19.50 10.87 0.43
N ARG A 69 20.41 10.35 -0.39
CA ARG A 69 20.52 10.70 -1.80
C ARG A 69 19.24 10.39 -2.59
N SER A 70 18.69 9.19 -2.42
CA SER A 70 17.45 8.76 -3.12
C SER A 70 16.20 9.46 -2.58
N GLY A 71 16.27 9.93 -1.34
CA GLY A 71 15.20 10.60 -0.62
C GLY A 71 15.13 12.11 -0.85
N LEU A 72 16.11 12.72 -1.52
CA LEU A 72 16.17 14.17 -1.66
C LEU A 72 14.96 14.71 -2.44
N THR A 73 14.25 15.64 -1.82
CA THR A 73 13.08 16.37 -2.33
C THR A 73 13.11 17.79 -1.78
N LEU A 74 12.07 18.60 -2.05
CA LEU A 74 11.88 19.89 -1.39
C LEU A 74 11.55 19.77 0.12
N TYR A 75 11.39 18.58 0.67
CA TYR A 75 11.11 18.43 2.09
C TYR A 75 12.35 18.60 2.96
N ALA A 76 12.17 19.29 4.08
CA ALA A 76 13.06 19.15 5.22
C ALA A 76 12.86 17.76 5.85
N SER A 77 13.94 17.21 6.38
CA SER A 77 14.00 15.91 7.03
C SER A 77 14.60 16.00 8.43
N ALA A 78 14.38 17.13 9.11
CA ALA A 78 14.80 17.36 10.49
C ALA A 78 13.64 17.86 11.37
N LEU A 79 13.78 17.64 12.67
CA LEU A 79 12.92 18.15 13.72
C LEU A 79 13.80 18.63 14.88
N ASP A 80 13.64 19.89 15.26
CA ASP A 80 14.18 20.41 16.51
C ASP A 80 13.09 20.35 17.58
N VAL A 81 13.49 19.99 18.80
CA VAL A 81 12.63 20.01 19.98
C VAL A 81 13.33 20.83 21.05
N GLY A 82 12.73 21.96 21.43
CA GLY A 82 13.23 22.86 22.47
C GLY A 82 12.88 22.40 23.89
N THR A 83 12.99 23.33 24.82
CA THR A 83 12.83 23.05 26.25
C THR A 83 11.39 22.73 26.63
N PHE A 84 11.24 21.89 27.65
CA PHE A 84 9.97 21.65 28.34
C PHE A 84 10.25 21.02 29.70
N SER A 85 9.27 21.05 30.59
CA SER A 85 9.31 20.42 31.92
C SER A 85 7.91 19.99 32.34
N VAL A 86 7.64 18.68 32.31
CA VAL A 86 6.33 18.11 32.63
C VAL A 86 6.44 17.09 33.76
N ARG A 87 5.54 17.17 34.74
CA ARG A 87 5.47 16.18 35.83
C ARG A 87 4.43 15.12 35.50
N SER A 88 4.86 13.87 35.36
CA SER A 88 3.98 12.72 35.11
C SER A 88 4.60 11.42 35.62
N GLY A 89 3.76 10.47 36.04
CA GLY A 89 4.21 9.18 36.59
C GLY A 89 5.10 9.31 37.83
N GLY A 90 4.93 10.37 38.63
CA GLY A 90 5.73 10.64 39.82
C GLY A 90 7.12 11.27 39.55
N ALA A 91 7.50 11.49 38.30
CA ALA A 91 8.78 12.09 37.90
C ALA A 91 8.60 13.38 37.09
N THR A 92 9.66 14.19 37.04
CA THR A 92 9.74 15.33 36.12
C THR A 92 10.49 14.92 34.87
N HIS A 93 9.90 15.17 33.71
CA HIS A 93 10.46 14.90 32.39
C HIS A 93 10.78 16.21 31.69
N THR A 94 11.97 16.29 31.11
CA THR A 94 12.48 17.50 30.47
C THR A 94 13.07 17.16 29.10
N LEU A 95 13.47 18.19 28.35
CA LEU A 95 14.26 18.01 27.13
C LEU A 95 15.44 17.03 27.33
N ARG A 96 16.12 17.06 28.49
CA ARG A 96 17.28 16.20 28.77
C ARG A 96 16.90 14.73 28.94
N THR A 97 15.82 14.46 29.68
CA THR A 97 15.34 13.08 29.87
C THR A 97 14.78 12.52 28.57
N PHE A 98 14.07 13.34 27.78
CA PHE A 98 13.65 13.00 26.43
C PHE A 98 14.82 12.63 25.52
N SER A 99 15.83 13.49 25.45
CA SER A 99 16.96 13.30 24.53
C SER A 99 17.75 12.04 24.86
N THR A 100 17.97 11.80 26.16
CA THR A 100 18.67 10.60 26.64
C THR A 100 17.86 9.34 26.34
N TRP A 101 16.54 9.38 26.57
CA TRP A 101 15.64 8.27 26.25
C TRP A 101 15.63 7.99 24.73
N LEU A 102 15.51 9.02 23.91
CA LEU A 102 15.47 8.91 22.44
C LEU A 102 16.74 8.25 21.90
N VAL A 103 17.90 8.71 22.34
CA VAL A 103 19.19 8.16 21.93
C VAL A 103 19.36 6.72 22.41
N ALA A 104 18.87 6.38 23.61
CA ALA A 104 18.86 4.99 24.07
C ALA A 104 18.03 4.08 23.15
N GLN A 105 16.85 4.52 22.68
CA GLN A 105 16.04 3.74 21.72
C GLN A 105 16.75 3.58 20.37
N CYS A 106 17.40 4.66 19.91
CA CYS A 106 18.17 4.66 18.68
C CYS A 106 19.36 3.67 18.76
N ALA A 107 20.11 3.70 19.85
CA ALA A 107 21.24 2.80 20.12
C ALA A 107 20.80 1.34 20.29
N ALA A 108 19.64 1.09 20.90
CA ALA A 108 19.03 -0.23 21.00
C ALA A 108 18.43 -0.74 19.68
N ASN A 109 18.51 0.06 18.59
CA ASN A 109 17.95 -0.24 17.29
C ASN A 109 16.46 -0.60 17.32
N ALA A 110 15.70 0.09 18.19
CA ALA A 110 14.26 -0.09 18.28
C ALA A 110 13.61 0.11 16.90
N ALA A 111 12.61 -0.71 16.55
CA ALA A 111 12.05 -0.78 15.19
C ALA A 111 11.56 0.59 14.68
N ASP A 112 10.91 1.36 15.55
CA ASP A 112 10.37 2.70 15.34
C ASP A 112 11.43 3.83 15.34
N SER A 113 12.72 3.52 15.60
CA SER A 113 13.84 4.47 15.54
C SER A 113 14.68 4.36 14.26
N ARG A 114 14.36 3.40 13.38
CA ARG A 114 15.19 3.05 12.20
C ARG A 114 15.23 4.12 11.12
N ASP A 115 14.27 5.05 11.16
CA ASP A 115 14.22 6.20 10.26
C ASP A 115 15.02 7.40 10.77
N ILE A 116 15.51 7.38 12.01
CA ILE A 116 16.38 8.42 12.54
C ILE A 116 17.83 8.17 12.07
N ARG A 117 18.40 9.21 11.46
CA ARG A 117 19.75 9.27 10.92
C ARG A 117 20.74 9.82 11.94
N GLU A 118 20.40 10.90 12.62
CA GLU A 118 21.20 11.43 13.73
C GLU A 118 20.35 12.14 14.76
N VAL A 119 20.88 12.21 15.98
CA VAL A 119 20.37 13.03 17.06
C VAL A 119 21.53 13.84 17.63
N ILE A 120 21.44 15.16 17.60
CA ILE A 120 22.39 16.06 18.25
C ILE A 120 21.70 16.65 19.47
N TYR A 121 22.31 16.49 20.64
CA TYR A 121 21.64 16.73 21.91
C TYR A 121 22.62 17.06 23.02
N SER A 122 22.09 17.55 24.15
CA SER A 122 22.82 17.65 25.40
C SER A 122 22.10 16.87 26.51
N ALA A 123 22.83 15.95 27.15
CA ALA A 123 22.30 15.15 28.26
C ALA A 123 22.31 15.91 29.60
N ASP A 124 23.24 16.86 29.74
CA ASP A 124 23.53 17.61 30.97
C ASP A 124 23.31 19.12 30.83
N GLY A 125 22.97 19.60 29.62
CA GLY A 125 22.86 21.02 29.29
C GLY A 125 24.21 21.74 29.18
N ARG A 126 25.34 21.00 29.16
CA ARG A 126 26.70 21.56 29.14
C ARG A 126 27.54 20.99 28.00
N THR A 127 27.32 19.73 27.67
CA THR A 127 28.07 19.00 26.66
C THR A 127 27.16 18.64 25.50
N VAL A 128 27.56 19.02 24.28
CA VAL A 128 26.87 18.61 23.06
C VAL A 128 27.41 17.26 22.60
N ARG A 129 26.49 16.35 22.28
CA ARG A 129 26.78 15.00 21.81
C ARG A 129 26.00 14.76 20.53
N ARG A 130 26.47 13.79 19.75
CA ARG A 130 25.76 13.27 18.58
C ARG A 130 25.70 11.77 18.63
N TRP A 131 24.51 11.24 18.44
CA TRP A 131 24.31 9.87 18.03
C TRP A 131 24.10 9.85 16.52
N ASP A 132 24.84 9.02 15.81
CA ASP A 132 24.80 8.89 14.35
C ASP A 132 24.63 7.40 13.99
N ARG A 133 23.57 7.06 13.26
CA ARG A 133 23.31 5.68 12.83
C ARG A 133 24.39 5.13 11.90
N LEU A 134 25.02 5.98 11.09
CA LEU A 134 26.10 5.60 10.18
C LEU A 134 27.46 5.57 10.87
N GLY A 135 27.57 6.08 12.10
CA GLY A 135 28.82 6.18 12.84
C GLY A 135 29.88 7.06 12.17
N ARG A 136 29.47 8.04 11.34
CA ARG A 136 30.38 8.89 10.56
C ARG A 136 30.69 10.22 11.23
N ARG A 137 29.78 10.70 12.08
CA ARG A 137 29.85 12.03 12.69
C ARG A 137 29.76 11.97 14.20
N THR A 138 30.40 12.94 14.84
CA THR A 138 30.38 13.15 16.29
C THR A 138 30.22 14.66 16.59
N GLY A 139 29.79 14.98 17.81
CA GLY A 139 29.66 16.37 18.29
C GLY A 139 28.55 17.20 17.60
N GLY A 140 28.60 18.51 17.79
CA GLY A 140 27.66 19.50 17.29
C GLY A 140 28.05 20.88 17.81
N ASP A 141 27.36 21.93 17.36
CA ASP A 141 27.59 23.28 17.89
C ASP A 141 26.78 23.54 19.19
N SER A 142 27.09 24.64 19.88
CA SER A 142 26.53 24.99 21.18
C SER A 142 25.03 25.31 21.18
N SER A 143 24.38 25.52 20.03
CA SER A 143 22.93 25.76 20.00
C SER A 143 22.14 24.55 20.51
N HIS A 144 22.69 23.34 20.34
CA HIS A 144 22.14 22.07 20.82
C HIS A 144 22.25 21.88 22.34
N LEU A 145 22.80 22.86 23.06
CA LEU A 145 22.65 22.93 24.51
C LEU A 145 21.21 23.24 24.91
N TYR A 146 20.40 23.87 24.05
CA TYR A 146 19.07 24.35 24.40
C TYR A 146 17.94 23.66 23.63
N HIS A 147 18.26 22.86 22.62
CA HIS A 147 17.31 22.03 21.89
C HIS A 147 17.95 20.70 21.50
N THR A 148 17.12 19.75 21.09
CA THR A 148 17.56 18.47 20.51
C THR A 148 17.18 18.44 19.05
N HIS A 149 18.20 18.28 18.21
CA HIS A 149 18.06 18.18 16.77
C HIS A 149 17.96 16.71 16.37
N ILE A 150 16.93 16.36 15.60
CA ILE A 150 16.66 15.00 15.13
C ILE A 150 16.61 15.04 13.60
N SER A 151 17.57 14.37 12.97
CA SER A 151 17.56 14.15 11.52
C SER A 151 16.97 12.79 11.20
N PHE A 152 16.09 12.76 10.21
CA PHE A 152 15.52 11.56 9.62
C PHE A 152 16.17 11.28 8.28
N PHE A 153 16.31 10.01 7.91
CA PHE A 153 16.73 9.69 6.56
C PHE A 153 15.74 10.27 5.56
N ARG A 154 16.24 10.89 4.49
CA ARG A 154 15.35 11.60 3.55
C ARG A 154 14.34 10.65 2.87
N ASP A 155 14.72 9.39 2.64
CA ASP A 155 13.82 8.39 2.06
C ASP A 155 12.55 8.16 2.89
N SER A 156 12.62 8.21 4.22
CA SER A 156 11.45 8.03 5.09
C SER A 156 10.50 9.21 4.98
N THR A 157 11.04 10.42 4.94
CA THR A 157 10.25 11.63 4.75
C THR A 157 9.59 11.66 3.37
N LYS A 158 10.34 11.35 2.31
CA LYS A 158 9.83 11.24 0.93
C LYS A 158 8.74 10.17 0.79
N ALA A 159 8.92 9.01 1.42
CA ALA A 159 7.96 7.91 1.35
C ALA A 159 6.70 8.15 2.19
N GLY A 160 6.64 9.24 2.97
CA GLY A 160 5.50 9.51 3.85
C GLY A 160 5.37 8.50 5.00
N ARG A 161 6.46 7.82 5.37
CA ARG A 161 6.45 6.87 6.51
C ARG A 161 6.04 7.60 7.78
N ASP A 162 5.16 6.98 8.58
CA ASP A 162 4.74 7.53 9.87
C ASP A 162 5.93 7.63 10.82
N GLN A 163 6.23 8.84 11.27
CA GLN A 163 7.33 9.13 12.20
C GLN A 163 6.85 9.29 13.64
N THR A 164 5.54 9.21 13.90
CA THR A 164 4.97 9.35 15.24
C THR A 164 5.20 8.19 16.22
N PRO A 165 5.42 6.91 15.81
CA PRO A 165 5.41 5.79 16.75
C PRO A 165 6.41 5.91 17.91
N LEU A 166 7.65 6.34 17.63
CA LEU A 166 8.68 6.50 18.67
C LEU A 166 8.32 7.58 19.69
N PHE A 167 7.77 8.71 19.22
CA PHE A 167 7.36 9.82 20.07
C PHE A 167 6.09 9.48 20.86
N ARG A 168 5.16 8.74 20.25
CA ARG A 168 4.00 8.17 20.96
C ARG A 168 4.47 7.25 22.07
N ARG A 169 5.44 6.38 21.80
CA ARG A 169 6.00 5.48 22.82
C ARG A 169 6.70 6.25 23.94
N TYR A 170 7.41 7.35 23.64
CA TYR A 170 7.95 8.24 24.68
C TYR A 170 6.84 8.77 25.58
N LEU A 171 5.81 9.39 24.99
CA LEU A 171 4.67 9.97 25.73
C LEU A 171 3.94 8.92 26.57
N THR A 172 3.80 7.69 26.06
CA THR A 172 3.27 6.56 26.84
C THR A 172 4.19 6.19 27.99
N ALA A 173 5.50 6.07 27.74
CA ALA A 173 6.49 5.67 28.75
C ALA A 173 6.58 6.66 29.92
N ILE A 174 6.38 7.95 29.65
CA ILE A 174 6.33 8.99 30.70
C ILE A 174 4.93 9.20 31.29
N GLY A 175 3.93 8.43 30.83
CA GLY A 175 2.57 8.44 31.38
C GLY A 175 1.69 9.62 30.95
N LEU A 176 2.03 10.33 29.87
CA LEU A 176 1.18 11.42 29.35
C LEU A 176 0.04 10.92 28.46
N ILE A 177 0.20 9.76 27.85
CA ILE A 177 -0.85 9.10 27.10
C ILE A 177 -0.99 7.65 27.55
N ALA A 178 -2.22 7.14 27.50
CA ALA A 178 -2.45 5.72 27.73
C ALA A 178 -1.67 4.89 26.69
N PRO A 179 -1.19 3.69 27.06
CA PRO A 179 -0.72 2.75 26.05
C PRO A 179 -1.86 2.49 25.06
N PRO A 180 -1.56 2.20 23.78
CA PRO A 180 -2.58 1.71 22.87
C PRO A 180 -3.28 0.54 23.56
N LYS A 181 -4.62 0.57 23.57
CA LYS A 181 -5.38 -0.59 24.04
C LYS A 181 -4.88 -1.79 23.23
N PRO A 182 -4.60 -2.94 23.87
CA PRO A 182 -4.39 -4.17 23.12
C PRO A 182 -5.57 -4.29 22.17
N GLU A 183 -5.30 -4.37 20.87
CA GLU A 183 -6.35 -4.81 19.96
C GLU A 183 -6.74 -6.21 20.41
N PRO A 184 -8.04 -6.55 20.47
CA PRO A 184 -8.43 -7.92 20.76
C PRO A 184 -7.70 -8.82 19.77
N GLU A 185 -6.98 -9.82 20.28
CA GLU A 185 -6.38 -10.83 19.43
C GLU A 185 -7.49 -11.46 18.61
N MET A 186 -7.32 -11.43 17.29
CA MET A 186 -8.31 -11.98 16.37
C MET A 186 -8.10 -13.49 16.32
N GLU A 187 -9.02 -14.23 16.92
CA GLU A 187 -8.99 -15.69 16.98
C GLU A 187 -9.49 -16.31 15.68
N GLN A 188 -9.09 -17.54 15.37
CA GLN A 188 -9.61 -18.24 14.19
C GLN A 188 -11.14 -18.42 14.24
N THR A 189 -11.73 -18.43 15.44
CA THR A 189 -13.18 -18.53 15.64
C THR A 189 -13.92 -17.21 15.51
N ASP A 190 -13.21 -16.08 15.40
CA ASP A 190 -13.83 -14.77 15.34
C ASP A 190 -14.58 -14.57 14.03
N LYS A 191 -15.79 -14.03 14.14
CA LYS A 191 -16.62 -13.68 12.99
C LYS A 191 -16.04 -12.47 12.28
N LEU A 192 -16.07 -12.51 10.95
CA LEU A 192 -15.63 -11.39 10.13
C LEU A 192 -16.65 -10.24 10.25
N VAL A 193 -16.15 -9.06 10.61
CA VAL A 193 -16.97 -7.85 10.87
C VAL A 193 -17.52 -7.23 9.57
N ARG A 194 -16.96 -7.60 8.41
CA ARG A 194 -17.40 -7.10 7.10
C ARG A 194 -18.23 -8.15 6.36
N ASP A 195 -19.14 -7.67 5.52
CA ASP A 195 -20.01 -8.52 4.70
C ASP A 195 -19.16 -9.38 3.74
N THR A 196 -19.02 -10.66 4.07
CA THR A 196 -18.36 -11.65 3.20
C THR A 196 -19.36 -12.42 2.36
N GLY A 197 -20.62 -11.97 2.30
CA GLY A 197 -21.74 -12.73 1.75
C GLY A 197 -22.24 -13.84 2.69
N SER A 198 -21.58 -14.03 3.85
CA SER A 198 -21.94 -14.99 4.88
C SER A 198 -21.69 -14.44 6.27
N SER A 199 -22.76 -14.33 7.07
CA SER A 199 -22.70 -13.86 8.47
C SER A 199 -22.11 -14.88 9.45
N SER A 200 -21.83 -16.10 8.99
CA SER A 200 -21.25 -17.17 9.80
C SER A 200 -19.77 -17.39 9.56
N ARG A 201 -19.16 -16.76 8.54
CA ARG A 201 -17.74 -16.97 8.24
C ARG A 201 -16.83 -16.41 9.34
N THR A 202 -15.83 -17.20 9.65
CA THR A 202 -14.79 -16.91 10.63
C THR A 202 -13.46 -16.57 9.96
N VAL A 203 -12.53 -16.07 10.74
CA VAL A 203 -11.13 -15.85 10.33
C VAL A 203 -10.48 -17.17 9.92
N GLY A 204 -10.76 -18.27 10.62
CA GLY A 204 -10.27 -19.61 10.29
C GLY A 204 -10.73 -20.08 8.91
N ASP A 205 -11.97 -19.81 8.53
CA ASP A 205 -12.49 -20.16 7.21
C ASP A 205 -11.74 -19.44 6.08
N VAL A 206 -11.39 -18.16 6.28
CA VAL A 206 -10.60 -17.39 5.30
C VAL A 206 -9.18 -17.92 5.19
N LEU A 207 -8.54 -18.23 6.32
CA LEU A 207 -7.19 -18.78 6.32
C LEU A 207 -7.16 -20.15 5.64
N ALA A 208 -8.15 -21.01 5.89
CA ALA A 208 -8.31 -22.29 5.21
C ALA A 208 -8.49 -22.10 3.70
N ASP A 209 -9.31 -21.15 3.27
CA ASP A 209 -9.50 -20.83 1.85
C ASP A 209 -8.20 -20.32 1.20
N LEU A 210 -7.46 -19.43 1.86
CA LEU A 210 -6.17 -18.94 1.34
C LEU A 210 -5.14 -20.06 1.23
N GLN A 211 -5.13 -20.99 2.18
CA GLN A 211 -4.23 -22.14 2.15
C GLN A 211 -4.61 -23.11 1.02
N ASN A 212 -5.90 -23.39 0.84
CA ASN A 212 -6.42 -24.19 -0.27
C ASN A 212 -6.10 -23.54 -1.62
N LEU A 213 -6.28 -22.21 -1.75
CA LEU A 213 -5.94 -21.48 -2.97
C LEU A 213 -4.44 -21.56 -3.28
N ARG A 214 -3.58 -21.29 -2.28
CA ARG A 214 -2.13 -21.43 -2.42
C ARG A 214 -1.76 -22.82 -2.89
N ASN A 215 -2.28 -23.86 -2.23
CA ASN A 215 -1.96 -25.24 -2.56
C ASN A 215 -2.44 -25.61 -3.95
N TRP A 216 -3.66 -25.22 -4.33
CA TRP A 216 -4.16 -25.43 -5.69
C TRP A 216 -3.26 -24.78 -6.75
N LEU A 217 -2.77 -23.55 -6.52
CA LEU A 217 -1.89 -22.84 -7.46
C LEU A 217 -0.51 -23.46 -7.65
N ILE A 218 0.01 -24.16 -6.63
CA ILE A 218 1.34 -24.80 -6.70
C ILE A 218 1.28 -26.30 -6.99
N SER A 219 0.09 -26.88 -7.00
CA SER A 219 -0.10 -28.31 -7.22
C SER A 219 0.02 -28.64 -8.71
N PRO A 220 0.60 -29.79 -9.09
CA PRO A 220 0.62 -30.25 -10.47
C PRO A 220 -0.79 -30.28 -11.08
N ALA A 221 -0.88 -30.04 -12.39
CA ALA A 221 -2.15 -30.17 -13.11
C ALA A 221 -2.80 -31.54 -12.81
N ASN A 222 -4.11 -31.54 -12.59
CA ASN A 222 -4.93 -32.71 -12.25
C ASN A 222 -4.75 -33.29 -10.83
N THR A 223 -4.10 -32.57 -9.91
CA THR A 223 -4.12 -32.93 -8.48
C THR A 223 -5.07 -32.02 -7.71
N THR A 224 -5.87 -32.60 -6.80
CA THR A 224 -6.72 -31.84 -5.88
C THR A 224 -5.83 -31.22 -4.81
N GLY A 225 -5.40 -29.96 -5.01
CA GLY A 225 -4.64 -29.16 -4.05
C GLY A 225 -5.43 -28.68 -2.82
N LEU A 226 -6.50 -29.38 -2.44
CA LEU A 226 -7.36 -29.03 -1.31
C LEU A 226 -6.90 -29.79 -0.05
N ILE A 227 -6.68 -29.06 1.04
CA ILE A 227 -6.45 -29.64 2.37
C ILE A 227 -7.79 -30.03 3.00
N THR A 228 -8.78 -29.14 2.89
CA THR A 228 -10.16 -29.32 3.37
C THR A 228 -11.11 -28.77 2.31
N GLN A 229 -12.34 -29.30 2.24
CA GLN A 229 -13.33 -28.69 1.35
C GLN A 229 -13.66 -27.27 1.82
N PRO A 230 -13.60 -26.27 0.91
CA PRO A 230 -14.08 -24.93 1.21
C PRO A 230 -15.56 -24.97 1.63
N ALA A 231 -15.95 -24.10 2.56
CA ALA A 231 -17.33 -23.96 3.00
C ALA A 231 -18.27 -23.69 1.80
N ALA A 232 -19.53 -24.12 1.89
CA ALA A 232 -20.47 -24.06 0.76
C ALA A 232 -20.70 -22.64 0.22
N ASP A 233 -20.60 -21.64 1.10
CA ASP A 233 -20.73 -20.21 0.86
C ASP A 233 -19.38 -19.51 0.59
N SER A 234 -18.26 -20.23 0.59
CA SER A 234 -16.95 -19.67 0.28
C SER A 234 -16.85 -19.26 -1.20
N PRO A 235 -16.26 -18.08 -1.51
CA PRO A 235 -15.89 -17.72 -2.88
C PRO A 235 -15.00 -18.77 -3.55
N LEU A 236 -14.12 -19.45 -2.79
CA LEU A 236 -13.27 -20.50 -3.33
C LEU A 236 -14.09 -21.72 -3.77
N ARG A 237 -15.17 -22.06 -3.05
CA ARG A 237 -16.09 -23.13 -3.47
C ARG A 237 -16.78 -22.79 -4.79
N GLN A 238 -17.18 -21.54 -4.97
CA GLN A 238 -17.80 -21.07 -6.21
C GLN A 238 -16.81 -21.14 -7.39
N MET A 239 -15.58 -20.65 -7.19
CA MET A 239 -14.52 -20.77 -8.19
C MET A 239 -14.23 -22.23 -8.56
N LEU A 240 -14.14 -23.12 -7.57
CA LEU A 240 -13.92 -24.54 -7.80
C LEU A 240 -15.06 -25.16 -8.61
N ALA A 241 -16.32 -24.84 -8.28
CA ALA A 241 -17.48 -25.32 -9.03
C ALA A 241 -17.47 -24.82 -10.49
N MET A 242 -17.12 -23.55 -10.72
CA MET A 242 -16.99 -23.00 -12.08
C MET A 242 -15.89 -23.72 -12.87
N LEU A 243 -14.73 -23.95 -12.25
CA LEU A 243 -13.62 -24.66 -12.89
C LEU A 243 -13.96 -26.11 -13.22
N GLN A 244 -14.68 -26.80 -12.34
CA GLN A 244 -15.15 -28.17 -12.58
C GLN A 244 -16.22 -28.23 -13.70
N GLY A 245 -17.03 -27.18 -13.85
CA GLY A 245 -18.01 -27.07 -14.93
C GLY A 245 -17.42 -26.67 -16.29
N TRP A 246 -16.21 -26.12 -16.31
CA TRP A 246 -15.59 -25.57 -17.53
C TRP A 246 -15.47 -26.60 -18.68
N PRO A 247 -15.02 -27.84 -18.47
CA PRO A 247 -14.93 -28.83 -19.56
C PRO A 247 -16.29 -29.15 -20.19
N ALA A 248 -17.35 -29.23 -19.38
CA ALA A 248 -18.71 -29.46 -19.86
C ALA A 248 -19.23 -28.27 -20.68
N LEU A 249 -18.96 -27.05 -20.23
CA LEU A 249 -19.28 -25.84 -20.98
C LEU A 249 -18.54 -25.81 -22.33
N VAL A 250 -17.24 -26.10 -22.35
CA VAL A 250 -16.45 -26.19 -23.59
C VAL A 250 -17.04 -27.24 -24.53
N ALA A 251 -17.44 -28.41 -24.02
CA ALA A 251 -18.07 -29.45 -24.83
C ALA A 251 -19.40 -28.98 -25.44
N GLN A 252 -20.24 -28.27 -24.68
CA GLN A 252 -21.49 -27.71 -25.18
C GLN A 252 -21.26 -26.64 -26.25
N VAL A 253 -20.30 -25.73 -26.03
CA VAL A 253 -19.92 -24.71 -27.01
C VAL A 253 -19.40 -25.36 -28.29
N ASN A 254 -18.56 -26.39 -28.19
CA ASN A 254 -18.07 -27.11 -29.35
C ASN A 254 -19.21 -27.80 -30.11
N ALA A 255 -20.14 -28.44 -29.41
CA ALA A 255 -21.31 -29.08 -30.01
C ALA A 255 -22.21 -28.07 -30.74
N LEU A 256 -22.40 -26.87 -30.18
CA LEU A 256 -23.13 -25.78 -30.85
C LEU A 256 -22.35 -25.23 -32.04
N SER A 257 -21.04 -25.05 -31.93
CA SER A 257 -20.22 -24.49 -33.01
C SER A 257 -20.14 -25.41 -34.23
N GLY A 258 -20.23 -26.73 -34.03
CA GLY A 258 -20.26 -27.72 -35.11
C GLY A 258 -21.66 -28.08 -35.59
N LYS A 259 -22.71 -27.50 -35.00
CA LYS A 259 -24.08 -27.76 -35.42
C LYS A 259 -24.40 -26.90 -36.63
N ASP A 260 -24.86 -27.56 -37.69
CA ASP A 260 -25.54 -26.86 -38.77
C ASP A 260 -26.92 -26.43 -38.29
N PHE A 261 -27.15 -25.13 -38.24
CA PHE A 261 -28.44 -24.54 -37.87
C PHE A 261 -29.33 -24.26 -39.07
N THR A 262 -28.80 -24.44 -40.28
CA THR A 262 -29.53 -24.26 -41.53
C THR A 262 -29.91 -25.63 -42.05
N ASP A 263 -31.19 -25.80 -42.40
CA ASP A 263 -31.62 -26.96 -43.17
C ASP A 263 -31.85 -26.49 -44.61
N GLU A 264 -30.81 -26.56 -45.43
CA GLU A 264 -30.90 -26.11 -46.83
C GLU A 264 -31.94 -26.92 -47.59
N GLN A 265 -32.16 -28.19 -47.25
CA GLN A 265 -33.17 -29.03 -47.91
C GLN A 265 -34.58 -28.56 -47.59
N GLN A 266 -34.85 -28.21 -46.32
CA GLN A 266 -36.13 -27.64 -45.93
C GLN A 266 -36.35 -26.26 -46.56
N ILE A 267 -35.32 -25.41 -46.63
CA ILE A 267 -35.39 -24.12 -47.32
C ILE A 267 -35.69 -24.32 -48.81
N ILE A 268 -34.95 -25.19 -49.50
CA ILE A 268 -35.17 -25.50 -50.92
C ILE A 268 -36.59 -26.03 -51.12
N THR A 269 -37.04 -26.97 -50.29
CA THR A 269 -38.39 -27.53 -50.37
C THR A 269 -39.45 -26.46 -50.21
N GLY A 270 -39.31 -25.55 -49.24
CA GLY A 270 -40.22 -24.42 -49.05
C GLY A 270 -40.22 -23.43 -50.21
N VAL A 271 -39.04 -23.11 -50.76
CA VAL A 271 -38.91 -22.23 -51.92
C VAL A 271 -39.57 -22.84 -53.15
N LEU A 272 -39.34 -24.13 -53.42
CA LEU A 272 -39.94 -24.84 -54.55
C LEU A 272 -41.45 -25.02 -54.39
N ALA A 273 -41.96 -25.21 -53.17
CA ALA A 273 -43.40 -25.27 -52.92
C ALA A 273 -44.13 -23.95 -53.27
N GLY A 274 -43.44 -22.80 -53.17
CA GLY A 274 -43.97 -21.49 -53.55
C GLY A 274 -43.72 -21.06 -55.01
N LEU A 275 -42.91 -21.83 -55.74
CA LEU A 275 -42.50 -21.53 -57.11
C LEU A 275 -43.02 -22.61 -58.06
N PRO A 276 -44.21 -22.42 -58.67
CA PRO A 276 -44.73 -23.39 -59.61
C PRO A 276 -43.79 -23.49 -60.84
N PRO A 277 -43.73 -24.65 -61.52
CA PRO A 277 -42.78 -24.91 -62.61
C PRO A 277 -42.78 -23.84 -63.71
N GLU A 278 -43.92 -23.21 -63.98
CA GLU A 278 -44.08 -22.15 -64.97
C GLU A 278 -43.34 -20.87 -64.58
N LYS A 279 -43.33 -20.52 -63.27
CA LYS A 279 -42.57 -19.37 -62.78
C LYS A 279 -41.07 -19.64 -62.77
N ILE A 280 -40.67 -20.88 -62.48
CA ILE A 280 -39.26 -21.31 -62.59
C ILE A 280 -38.81 -21.22 -64.05
N ALA A 281 -39.59 -21.77 -64.99
CA ALA A 281 -39.30 -21.72 -66.41
C ALA A 281 -39.22 -20.29 -66.96
N ALA A 282 -40.12 -19.39 -66.53
CA ALA A 282 -40.12 -17.98 -66.94
C ALA A 282 -38.91 -17.19 -66.41
N ALA A 283 -38.31 -17.61 -65.29
CA ALA A 283 -37.15 -16.96 -64.70
C ALA A 283 -35.80 -17.45 -65.28
N ILE A 284 -35.78 -18.57 -66.00
CA ILE A 284 -34.54 -19.09 -66.62
C ILE A 284 -34.23 -18.28 -67.88
N PRO A 285 -33.03 -17.68 -68.01
CA PRO A 285 -32.63 -16.98 -69.22
C PRO A 285 -32.72 -17.90 -70.45
N PRO A 286 -33.20 -17.41 -71.62
CA PRO A 286 -33.44 -18.26 -72.79
C PRO A 286 -32.23 -19.06 -73.27
N GLN A 287 -31.02 -18.52 -73.08
CA GLN A 287 -29.78 -19.20 -73.44
C GLN A 287 -29.51 -20.43 -72.55
N ILE A 288 -29.79 -20.34 -71.25
CA ILE A 288 -29.61 -21.46 -70.32
C ILE A 288 -30.67 -22.53 -70.57
N ALA A 289 -31.92 -22.14 -70.83
CA ALA A 289 -32.99 -23.07 -71.15
C ALA A 289 -32.65 -23.92 -72.39
N ARG A 290 -32.07 -23.30 -73.44
CA ARG A 290 -31.58 -24.03 -74.62
C ARG A 290 -30.47 -25.02 -74.27
N ASN A 291 -29.45 -24.57 -73.54
CA ASN A 291 -28.33 -25.43 -73.16
C ASN A 291 -28.79 -26.66 -72.34
N VAL A 292 -29.78 -26.49 -71.45
CA VAL A 292 -30.36 -27.60 -70.68
C VAL A 292 -31.15 -28.54 -71.58
N ALA A 293 -31.96 -28.00 -72.49
CA ALA A 293 -32.72 -28.81 -73.45
C ALA A 293 -31.79 -29.63 -74.37
N ASP A 294 -30.72 -29.02 -74.88
CA ASP A 294 -29.73 -29.67 -75.74
C ASP A 294 -29.00 -30.79 -74.98
N GLU A 295 -28.61 -30.56 -73.72
CA GLU A 295 -27.95 -31.57 -72.88
C GLU A 295 -28.88 -32.72 -72.51
N LEU A 296 -30.15 -32.45 -72.20
CA LEU A 296 -31.14 -33.50 -71.96
C LEU A 296 -31.38 -34.33 -73.23
N SER A 297 -31.50 -33.68 -74.39
CA SER A 297 -31.67 -34.35 -75.67
C SER A 297 -30.49 -35.27 -75.97
N ARG A 298 -29.26 -34.77 -75.82
CA ARG A 298 -28.03 -35.55 -75.97
C ARG A 298 -28.00 -36.80 -75.08
N ARG A 299 -28.43 -36.67 -73.82
CA ARG A 299 -28.44 -37.79 -72.86
C ARG A 299 -29.54 -38.81 -73.12
N LEU A 300 -30.68 -38.41 -73.66
CA LEU A 300 -31.78 -39.33 -73.98
C LEU A 300 -31.52 -40.11 -75.27
N THR A 301 -30.67 -39.59 -76.15
CA THR A 301 -30.27 -40.26 -77.39
C THR A 301 -29.01 -41.13 -77.27
N ALA A 302 -28.36 -41.11 -76.11
CA ALA A 302 -27.17 -41.91 -75.79
C ALA A 302 -27.55 -43.14 -74.95
#